data_AF-A0AA39FNU7-F1
#
_entry.id   AF-A0AA39FNU7-F1
#
_cell.length_a   1.000
_cell.length_b   1.000
_cell.length_c   1.000
_cell.angle_alpha   90.00
_cell.angle_beta   90.00
_cell.angle_gamma   90.00
#
_symmetry.space_group_name_H-M   'P 1'
#
loop_
_entity.id
_entity.type
_entity.pdbx_description
1 polymer ?
#
loop_
_entity_poly.entity_id
_entity_poly.type
_entity_poly.pdbx_seq_one_letter_code
_entity_poly.pdbx_strand_id
1 'polypeptide(L)'
;MYKSQNRKHWKINITSKCDFLQMILQSFDLRCKCSFSSILLNMEPIAHLVKVSLPNYLSELPIPNSIGGWFRLGVRDWLSLIPPTALLAGLGYMSYQAFCPEAKKTIKARVNHKIKKDLEKVVDTIDIEDITEKAVFCRCWKSENWPYCDGAHGTHNKTTCDNVGPLVITKKK
;
A
#
# COMPACT_ATOMS: atom_id res chain seq x y z
N MET A 1 22.00 2.14 -24.43
CA MET A 1 21.38 0.85 -24.04
C MET A 1 21.13 0.84 -22.53
N TYR A 2 19.88 0.81 -22.07
CA TYR A 2 19.56 0.57 -20.65
C TYR A 2 18.42 -0.46 -20.60
N LYS A 3 18.67 -1.64 -20.02
CA LYS A 3 17.69 -2.72 -19.87
C LYS A 3 16.83 -2.45 -18.62
N SER A 4 15.51 -2.34 -18.82
CA SER A 4 14.48 -2.40 -17.78
C SER A 4 14.19 -3.87 -17.44
N GLN A 5 14.32 -4.26 -16.17
CA GLN A 5 13.99 -5.61 -15.72
C GLN A 5 12.75 -5.62 -14.80
N ASN A 6 11.84 -6.52 -15.16
CA ASN A 6 10.93 -7.32 -14.32
C ASN A 6 9.63 -6.69 -13.77
N ARG A 7 8.56 -6.85 -14.54
CA ARG A 7 7.18 -7.00 -14.02
C ARG A 7 6.90 -8.48 -13.73
N LYS A 8 6.59 -8.85 -12.49
CA LYS A 8 6.05 -10.17 -12.14
C LYS A 8 4.52 -10.12 -12.16
N HIS A 9 3.91 -10.80 -13.13
CA HIS A 9 2.48 -11.03 -13.22
C HIS A 9 2.14 -12.29 -12.41
N TRP A 10 1.23 -12.21 -11.44
CA TRP A 10 0.72 -13.40 -10.74
C TRP A 10 -0.67 -13.73 -11.30
N LYS A 11 -0.81 -14.89 -11.95
CA LYS A 11 -2.10 -15.53 -12.19
C LYS A 11 -2.39 -16.44 -11.00
N ILE A 12 -3.55 -16.31 -10.38
CA ILE A 12 -3.99 -17.17 -9.27
C ILE A 12 -5.18 -17.99 -9.78
N ASN A 13 -5.05 -19.31 -9.78
CA ASN A 13 -6.15 -20.26 -9.93
C ASN A 13 -6.47 -20.81 -8.53
N ILE A 14 -7.73 -20.78 -8.13
CA ILE A 14 -8.21 -21.21 -6.80
C ILE A 14 -8.91 -22.55 -6.97
N THR A 15 -8.38 -23.62 -6.33
CA THR A 15 -8.93 -24.98 -6.44
C THR A 15 -9.17 -25.69 -5.10
N SER A 16 -8.72 -25.12 -3.97
CA SER A 16 -8.88 -25.75 -2.65
C SER A 16 -9.16 -24.77 -1.50
N LYS A 17 -9.70 -25.27 -0.38
CA LYS A 17 -9.85 -24.50 0.88
C LYS A 17 -8.50 -24.00 1.43
N CYS A 18 -7.40 -24.67 1.11
CA CYS A 18 -6.05 -24.20 1.45
C CYS A 18 -5.66 -22.98 0.60
N ASP A 19 -6.05 -22.94 -0.67
CA ASP A 19 -5.75 -21.81 -1.57
C ASP A 19 -6.46 -20.53 -1.10
N PHE A 20 -7.66 -20.65 -0.52
CA PHE A 20 -8.41 -19.52 0.05
C PHE A 20 -7.74 -18.94 1.32
N LEU A 21 -7.28 -19.79 2.23
CA LEU A 21 -6.48 -19.37 3.39
C LEU A 21 -5.15 -18.75 2.97
N GLN A 22 -4.49 -19.32 1.96
CA GLN A 22 -3.23 -18.81 1.41
C GLN A 22 -3.44 -17.43 0.75
N MET A 23 -4.57 -17.21 0.07
CA MET A 23 -4.92 -15.91 -0.51
C MET A 23 -5.17 -14.84 0.55
N ILE A 24 -5.86 -15.19 1.65
CA ILE A 24 -6.04 -14.27 2.79
C ILE A 24 -4.68 -13.90 3.38
N LEU A 25 -3.81 -14.88 3.63
CA LEU A 25 -2.47 -14.65 4.19
C LEU A 25 -1.55 -13.85 3.25
N GLN A 26 -1.65 -14.02 1.93
CA GLN A 26 -0.86 -13.27 0.94
C GLN A 26 -1.33 -11.82 0.75
N SER A 27 -2.56 -11.49 1.14
CA SER A 27 -3.11 -10.13 1.09
C SER A 27 -2.59 -9.25 2.23
N PHE A 28 -2.11 -9.87 3.31
CA PHE A 28 -1.41 -9.21 4.41
C PHE A 28 0.09 -9.26 4.16
N ASP A 29 0.64 -8.21 3.54
CA ASP A 29 2.08 -7.96 3.48
C ASP A 29 2.59 -7.73 4.92
N LEU A 30 2.92 -8.83 5.61
CA LEU A 30 3.38 -8.91 7.01
C LEU A 30 4.81 -8.35 7.18
N ARG A 31 5.05 -7.13 6.70
CA ARG A 31 6.30 -6.39 6.95
C ARG A 31 6.36 -5.74 8.32
N CYS A 32 5.24 -5.71 9.05
CA CYS A 32 5.23 -5.39 10.48
C CYS A 32 5.52 -6.65 11.29
N LYS A 33 6.79 -6.87 11.63
CA LYS A 33 7.23 -7.80 12.68
C LYS A 33 6.87 -7.28 14.09
N CYS A 34 5.67 -6.75 14.28
CA CYS A 34 5.16 -6.44 15.61
C CYS A 34 4.20 -7.57 16.01
N SER A 35 4.75 -8.55 16.71
CA SER A 35 4.03 -9.47 17.59
C SER A 35 2.90 -10.30 16.98
N PHE A 36 3.16 -11.05 15.91
CA PHE A 36 2.23 -12.11 15.46
C PHE A 36 2.43 -13.45 16.21
N SER A 37 3.31 -13.51 17.22
CA SER A 37 3.66 -14.76 17.91
C SER A 37 2.80 -15.10 19.12
N SER A 38 1.83 -14.25 19.50
CA SER A 38 1.06 -14.43 20.74
C SER A 38 -0.45 -14.61 20.54
N ILE A 39 -0.95 -14.69 19.30
CA ILE A 39 -2.36 -14.99 19.02
C ILE A 39 -2.52 -16.49 18.70
N LEU A 40 -2.14 -17.33 19.66
CA LEU A 40 -2.75 -18.65 19.85
C LEU A 40 -3.51 -18.60 21.17
N LEU A 41 -4.43 -17.64 21.26
CA LEU A 41 -5.39 -17.58 22.36
C LEU A 41 -6.36 -18.75 22.16
N ASN A 42 -6.53 -19.57 23.21
CA ASN A 42 -7.63 -20.52 23.30
C ASN A 42 -8.93 -19.77 22.94
N MET A 43 -9.63 -20.26 21.91
CA MET A 43 -10.84 -19.62 21.37
C MET A 43 -12.09 -19.87 22.25
N GLU A 44 -11.97 -20.69 23.29
CA GLU A 44 -13.05 -21.08 24.21
C GLU A 44 -13.82 -19.91 24.87
N PRO A 45 -13.16 -18.93 25.54
CA PRO A 45 -13.86 -17.83 26.20
C PRO A 45 -14.57 -16.91 25.20
N ILE A 46 -14.01 -16.75 24.00
CA ILE A 46 -14.60 -15.93 22.93
C ILE A 46 -15.84 -16.61 22.37
N ALA A 47 -15.80 -17.92 22.14
CA ALA A 47 -16.95 -18.70 21.67
C ALA A 47 -18.12 -18.67 22.67
N HIS A 48 -17.83 -18.71 23.99
CA HIS A 48 -18.86 -18.62 25.02
C HIS A 48 -19.46 -17.21 25.11
N LEU A 49 -18.64 -16.16 25.04
CA LEU A 49 -19.09 -14.78 25.10
C LEU A 49 -19.97 -14.40 23.90
N VAL A 50 -19.60 -14.81 22.69
CA VAL A 50 -20.37 -14.59 21.46
C VAL A 50 -21.74 -15.28 21.53
N LYS A 51 -21.81 -16.49 22.08
CA LYS A 51 -23.08 -17.25 22.19
C LYS A 51 -24.04 -16.68 23.24
N VAL A 52 -23.52 -16.06 24.31
CA VAL A 52 -24.35 -15.55 25.42
C VAL A 52 -24.79 -14.10 25.20
N SER A 53 -24.03 -13.30 24.45
CA SER A 53 -24.30 -11.86 24.28
C SER A 53 -25.00 -11.48 22.97
N LEU A 54 -25.21 -12.40 22.02
CA LEU A 54 -25.79 -12.09 20.70
C LEU A 54 -27.20 -12.70 20.51
N PRO A 55 -28.07 -12.06 19.71
CA PRO A 55 -29.42 -12.56 19.43
C PRO A 55 -29.40 -13.93 18.72
N ASN A 56 -30.50 -14.68 18.85
CA ASN A 56 -30.67 -16.11 18.48
C ASN A 56 -30.12 -16.55 17.10
N TYR A 57 -29.90 -15.61 16.17
CA TYR A 57 -29.31 -15.88 14.85
C TYR A 57 -27.80 -16.22 14.87
N LEU A 58 -27.03 -15.69 15.84
CA LEU A 58 -25.58 -15.90 15.92
C LEU A 58 -25.19 -17.00 16.93
N SER A 59 -26.11 -17.41 17.80
CA SER A 59 -25.91 -18.51 18.75
C SER A 59 -25.97 -19.90 18.08
N GLU A 60 -26.62 -20.01 16.92
CA GLU A 60 -26.71 -21.24 16.11
C GLU A 60 -25.49 -21.46 15.20
N LEU A 61 -24.51 -20.55 15.18
CA LEU A 61 -23.31 -20.71 14.37
C LEU A 61 -22.45 -21.89 14.90
N PRO A 62 -22.00 -22.82 14.04
CA PRO A 62 -21.16 -23.96 14.43
C PRO A 62 -19.71 -23.49 14.65
N ILE A 63 -19.49 -22.72 15.71
CA ILE A 63 -18.17 -22.21 16.10
C ILE A 63 -17.39 -23.35 16.76
N PRO A 64 -16.27 -23.81 16.18
CA PRO A 64 -15.47 -24.88 16.76
C PRO A 64 -14.66 -24.34 17.94
N ASN A 65 -14.68 -25.07 19.07
CA ASN A 65 -13.92 -24.71 20.27
C ASN A 65 -12.40 -25.03 20.14
N SER A 66 -11.98 -25.62 19.02
CA SER A 66 -10.58 -25.97 18.73
C SER A 66 -10.23 -25.76 17.26
N ILE A 67 -8.95 -25.51 17.00
CA ILE A 67 -8.41 -25.29 15.63
C ILE A 67 -8.65 -26.52 14.73
N GLY A 68 -8.63 -27.74 15.29
CA GLY A 68 -8.91 -28.98 14.54
C GLY A 68 -10.39 -29.17 14.17
N GLY A 69 -11.32 -28.56 14.91
CA GLY A 69 -12.75 -28.59 14.59
C GLY A 69 -13.11 -27.76 13.35
N TRP A 70 -12.31 -26.73 13.04
CA TRP A 70 -12.50 -25.88 11.85
C TRP A 70 -12.42 -26.68 10.54
N PHE A 71 -11.57 -27.72 10.50
CA PHE A 71 -11.37 -28.56 9.32
C PHE A 71 -12.40 -29.69 9.18
N ARG A 72 -13.26 -29.91 10.18
CA ARG A 72 -14.32 -30.93 10.18
C ARG A 72 -15.71 -30.40 9.78
N LEU A 73 -15.83 -29.09 9.52
CA LEU A 73 -17.09 -28.46 9.13
C LEU A 73 -17.49 -28.77 7.67
N GLY A 74 -18.78 -28.99 7.47
CA GLY A 74 -19.40 -29.12 6.16
C GLY A 74 -19.26 -27.85 5.32
N VAL A 75 -19.32 -27.98 3.98
CA VAL A 75 -19.15 -26.84 3.06
C VAL A 75 -20.22 -25.76 3.26
N ARG A 76 -21.45 -26.15 3.63
CA ARG A 76 -22.57 -25.22 3.86
C ARG A 76 -22.37 -24.36 5.12
N ASP A 77 -21.93 -25.00 6.21
CA ASP A 77 -21.65 -24.34 7.49
C ASP A 77 -20.46 -23.38 7.38
N TRP A 78 -19.46 -23.80 6.60
CA TRP A 78 -18.30 -22.98 6.31
C TRP A 78 -18.67 -21.71 5.52
N LEU A 79 -19.58 -21.82 4.54
CA LEU A 79 -20.08 -20.66 3.78
C LEU A 79 -20.92 -19.71 4.63
N SER A 80 -21.72 -20.22 5.56
CA SER A 80 -22.52 -19.40 6.49
C SER A 80 -21.65 -18.53 7.41
N LEU A 81 -20.43 -18.98 7.70
CA LEU A 81 -19.48 -18.25 8.53
C LEU A 81 -18.74 -17.12 7.79
N ILE A 82 -18.77 -17.10 6.44
CA ILE A 82 -18.05 -16.10 5.65
C ILE A 82 -18.58 -14.66 5.87
N PRO A 83 -19.89 -14.37 5.75
CA PRO A 83 -20.39 -13.00 5.93
C PRO A 83 -20.03 -12.36 7.28
N PRO A 84 -20.26 -13.01 8.45
CA PRO A 84 -19.91 -12.39 9.73
C PRO A 84 -18.39 -12.28 9.94
N THR A 85 -17.60 -13.26 9.46
CA THR A 85 -16.13 -13.18 9.59
C THR A 85 -15.53 -12.11 8.69
N ALA A 86 -16.01 -11.98 7.45
CA ALA A 86 -15.59 -10.93 6.53
C ALA A 86 -15.94 -9.54 7.07
N LEU A 87 -17.11 -9.37 7.69
CA LEU A 87 -17.51 -8.12 8.32
C LEU A 87 -16.59 -7.74 9.48
N LEU A 88 -16.35 -8.67 10.41
CA LEU A 88 -15.48 -8.42 11.58
C LEU A 88 -14.03 -8.17 11.16
N ALA A 89 -13.51 -8.95 10.21
CA ALA A 89 -12.18 -8.75 9.66
C ALA A 89 -12.06 -7.40 8.94
N GLY A 90 -13.09 -7.02 8.16
CA GLY A 90 -13.17 -5.73 7.49
C GLY A 90 -13.16 -4.56 8.46
N LEU A 91 -14.00 -4.61 9.50
CA LEU A 91 -14.04 -3.58 10.55
C LEU A 91 -12.72 -3.47 11.30
N GLY A 92 -12.14 -4.60 11.74
CA GLY A 92 -10.83 -4.62 12.39
C GLY A 92 -9.72 -4.06 11.52
N TYR A 93 -9.73 -4.38 10.22
CA TYR A 93 -8.75 -3.86 9.26
C TYR A 93 -8.91 -2.36 8.98
N MET A 94 -10.15 -1.86 8.90
CA MET A 94 -10.42 -0.43 8.75
C MET A 94 -10.01 0.36 10.00
N SER A 95 -10.32 -0.15 11.19
CA SER A 95 -9.85 0.43 12.45
C SER A 95 -8.32 0.43 12.54
N TYR A 96 -7.67 -0.67 12.17
CA TYR A 96 -6.20 -0.74 12.14
C TYR A 96 -5.60 0.31 11.19
N GLN A 97 -6.16 0.50 10.00
CA GLN A 97 -5.70 1.56 9.08
C GLN A 97 -5.98 2.98 9.58
N ALA A 98 -7.06 3.18 10.34
CA ALA A 98 -7.41 4.48 10.91
C ALA A 98 -6.47 4.88 12.05
N PHE A 99 -6.12 3.93 12.93
CA PHE A 99 -5.36 4.19 14.16
C PHE A 99 -3.85 3.90 14.05
N CYS A 100 -3.39 3.09 13.09
CA CYS A 100 -1.97 2.85 12.84
C CYS A 100 -1.52 3.56 11.55
N PRO A 101 -0.81 4.69 11.64
CA PRO A 101 -0.35 5.44 10.47
C PRO A 101 0.62 4.64 9.58
N GLU A 102 1.36 3.68 10.13
CA GLU A 102 2.26 2.77 9.41
C GLU A 102 1.51 1.76 8.52
N ALA A 103 0.22 1.51 8.81
CA ALA A 103 -0.63 0.63 8.00
C ALA A 103 -1.10 1.30 6.70
N LYS A 104 -1.00 2.63 6.61
CA LYS A 104 -1.27 3.36 5.38
C LYS A 104 -0.19 3.00 4.38
N LYS A 105 -0.55 2.21 3.35
CA LYS A 105 0.32 2.02 2.19
C LYS A 105 0.69 3.41 1.67
N THR A 106 1.97 3.75 1.74
CA THR A 106 2.49 4.97 1.16
C THR A 106 2.28 4.86 -0.35
N ILE A 107 1.23 5.51 -0.86
CA ILE A 107 1.08 5.67 -2.30
C ILE A 107 2.30 6.47 -2.73
N LYS A 108 3.22 5.82 -3.45
CA LYS A 108 4.39 6.48 -4.02
C LYS A 108 3.88 7.61 -4.92
N ALA A 109 3.89 8.83 -4.40
CA ALA A 109 3.39 9.99 -5.11
C ALA A 109 4.29 10.22 -6.34
N ARG A 110 3.65 10.27 -7.51
CA ARG A 110 4.35 10.58 -8.76
C ARG A 110 4.79 12.04 -8.71
N VAL A 111 6.10 12.31 -8.84
CA VAL A 111 6.66 13.67 -8.75
C VAL A 111 6.34 14.51 -10.00
N ASN A 112 6.62 13.96 -11.19
CA ASN A 112 6.34 14.62 -12.46
C ASN A 112 4.88 14.36 -12.87
N HIS A 113 4.09 15.39 -13.17
CA HIS A 113 2.70 15.22 -13.66
C HIS A 113 2.51 15.60 -15.13
N LYS A 114 3.30 16.52 -15.68
CA LYS A 114 3.05 17.13 -17.00
C LYS A 114 4.18 16.99 -18.03
N ILE A 115 5.43 16.83 -17.61
CA ILE A 115 6.59 16.93 -18.51
C ILE A 115 6.86 15.60 -19.21
N LYS A 116 6.96 15.61 -20.56
CA LYS A 116 7.45 14.52 -21.43
C LYS A 116 6.97 13.12 -20.98
N LYS A 117 5.64 12.90 -20.98
CA LYS A 117 4.98 11.68 -20.48
C LYS A 117 5.02 10.48 -21.41
N ASP A 118 5.34 10.75 -22.66
CA ASP A 118 5.65 9.79 -23.70
C ASP A 118 6.95 9.02 -23.41
N LEU A 119 7.91 9.65 -22.72
CA LEU A 119 9.20 9.05 -22.39
C LEU A 119 9.13 8.22 -21.11
N GLU A 120 9.70 7.01 -21.16
CA GLU A 120 9.85 6.16 -19.97
C GLU A 120 10.78 6.80 -18.92
N LYS A 121 11.78 7.55 -19.39
CA LYS A 121 12.75 8.28 -18.56
C LYS A 121 13.12 9.60 -19.22
N VAL A 122 12.84 10.69 -18.52
CA VAL A 122 13.19 12.04 -18.97
C VAL A 122 14.61 12.36 -18.50
N VAL A 123 15.50 12.62 -19.45
CA VAL A 123 16.89 13.05 -19.23
C VAL A 123 17.17 14.19 -20.19
N ASP A 124 17.69 15.30 -19.69
CA ASP A 124 18.11 16.44 -20.49
C ASP A 124 19.62 16.59 -20.34
N THR A 125 20.32 16.77 -21.47
CA THR A 125 21.78 16.93 -21.53
C THR A 125 22.06 18.32 -22.04
N ILE A 126 22.95 19.03 -21.35
CA ILE A 126 23.36 20.39 -21.66
C ILE A 126 24.87 20.44 -21.50
N ASP A 127 25.55 20.92 -22.54
CA ASP A 127 26.99 21.04 -22.54
C ASP A 127 27.40 22.28 -21.73
N ILE A 128 28.48 22.15 -20.95
CA ILE A 128 28.99 23.23 -20.09
C ILE A 128 29.45 24.44 -20.91
N GLU A 129 29.83 24.22 -22.17
CA GLU A 129 30.34 25.26 -23.07
C GLU A 129 29.24 26.23 -23.52
N ASP A 130 28.01 25.75 -23.64
CA ASP A 130 26.83 26.55 -24.01
C ASP A 130 26.34 27.44 -22.86
N ILE A 131 26.85 27.24 -21.64
CA ILE A 131 26.50 28.04 -20.48
C ILE A 131 27.38 29.29 -20.46
N THR A 132 26.76 30.44 -20.75
CA THR A 132 27.45 31.74 -20.83
C THR A 132 28.05 32.18 -19.49
N GLU A 133 27.20 32.47 -18.51
CA GLU A 133 27.62 32.93 -17.18
C GLU A 133 26.96 32.14 -16.05
N LYS A 134 25.65 31.91 -16.18
CA LYS A 134 24.83 31.25 -15.18
C LYS A 134 23.65 30.55 -15.83
N ALA A 135 23.43 29.29 -15.48
CA ALA A 135 22.24 28.54 -15.82
C ALA A 135 21.52 28.07 -14.55
N VAL A 136 20.20 28.00 -14.61
CA VAL A 136 19.36 27.57 -13.49
C VAL A 136 18.40 26.49 -13.99
N PHE A 137 18.51 25.28 -13.43
CA PHE A 137 17.76 24.10 -13.85
C PHE A 137 16.70 23.69 -12.84
N CYS A 138 15.55 23.24 -13.35
CA CYS A 138 14.41 22.81 -12.55
C CYS A 138 14.67 21.44 -11.90
N ARG A 139 14.30 21.31 -10.61
CA ARG A 139 14.24 20.00 -9.91
C ARG A 139 12.86 19.66 -9.36
N CYS A 140 11.91 20.60 -9.42
CA CYS A 140 10.57 20.42 -8.86
C CYS A 140 9.57 19.79 -9.84
N TRP A 141 9.90 19.65 -11.12
CA TRP A 141 9.00 19.16 -12.18
C TRP A 141 7.72 20.00 -12.38
N LYS A 142 7.71 21.25 -11.91
CA LYS A 142 6.58 22.18 -12.08
C LYS A 142 6.84 23.29 -13.10
N SER A 143 8.08 23.46 -13.57
CA SER A 143 8.39 24.50 -14.54
C SER A 143 7.65 24.30 -15.86
N GLU A 144 7.25 25.41 -16.47
CA GLU A 144 6.70 25.49 -17.83
C GLU A 144 7.82 25.55 -18.88
N ASN A 145 8.96 26.18 -18.55
CA ASN A 145 10.13 26.28 -19.42
C ASN A 145 11.15 25.15 -19.14
N TRP A 146 10.69 23.90 -19.08
CA TRP A 146 11.55 22.74 -18.83
C TRP A 146 12.67 22.63 -19.90
N PRO A 147 13.95 22.45 -19.54
CA PRO A 147 14.51 22.05 -18.23
C PRO A 147 14.94 23.20 -17.31
N TYR A 148 14.73 24.45 -17.71
CA TYR A 148 15.13 25.62 -16.94
C TYR A 148 14.19 25.89 -15.75
N CYS A 149 14.67 26.60 -14.74
CA CYS A 149 13.84 27.03 -13.62
C CYS A 149 13.20 28.40 -13.89
N ASP A 150 11.88 28.46 -13.77
CA ASP A 150 11.05 29.67 -13.89
C ASP A 150 10.53 30.20 -12.54
N GLY A 151 10.90 29.56 -11.43
CA GLY A 151 10.43 29.94 -10.09
C GLY A 151 9.17 29.22 -9.62
N ALA A 152 8.55 28.33 -10.43
CA ALA A 152 7.35 27.58 -10.05
C ALA A 152 7.51 26.73 -8.78
N HIS A 153 8.74 26.39 -8.39
CA HIS A 153 9.04 25.70 -7.13
C HIS A 153 8.59 26.49 -5.90
N GLY A 154 8.57 27.83 -5.95
CA GLY A 154 8.10 28.67 -4.85
C GLY A 154 6.62 28.46 -4.54
N THR A 155 5.77 28.41 -5.57
CA THR A 155 4.35 28.11 -5.42
C THR A 155 4.14 26.69 -4.92
N HIS A 156 4.85 25.71 -5.50
CA HIS A 156 4.82 24.31 -5.05
C HIS A 156 5.13 24.20 -3.56
N ASN A 157 6.28 24.74 -3.12
CA ASN A 157 6.71 24.72 -1.73
C ASN A 157 5.67 25.30 -0.77
N LYS A 158 5.04 26.43 -1.14
CA LYS A 158 3.97 27.04 -0.32
C LYS A 158 2.73 26.15 -0.20
N THR A 159 2.33 25.48 -1.29
CA THR A 159 1.11 24.66 -1.31
C THR A 159 1.28 23.30 -0.63
N THR A 160 2.46 22.68 -0.76
CA THR A 160 2.72 21.33 -0.27
C THR A 160 3.57 21.30 1.00
N CYS A 161 3.96 22.47 1.52
CA CYS A 161 4.94 22.61 2.60
C CYS A 161 6.27 21.88 2.29
N ASP A 162 6.69 21.95 1.03
CA ASP A 162 7.93 21.32 0.53
C ASP A 162 9.09 22.35 0.51
N ASN A 163 10.31 21.88 0.29
CA ASN A 163 11.53 22.70 0.33
C ASN A 163 12.43 22.50 -0.89
N VAL A 164 11.87 22.12 -2.03
CA VAL A 164 12.64 21.92 -3.26
C VAL A 164 13.14 23.24 -3.84
N GLY A 165 14.30 23.20 -4.49
CA GLY A 165 14.92 24.36 -5.14
C GLY A 165 15.66 23.97 -6.42
N PRO A 166 16.03 24.94 -7.27
CA PRO A 166 16.71 24.67 -8.52
C PRO A 166 18.16 24.21 -8.33
N LEU A 167 18.76 23.71 -9.41
CA LEU A 167 20.20 23.54 -9.54
C LEU A 167 20.77 24.77 -10.26
N VAL A 168 21.68 25.48 -9.61
CA VAL A 168 22.35 26.65 -10.19
C VAL A 168 23.76 26.24 -10.61
N ILE A 169 24.09 26.45 -11.88
CA ILE A 169 25.43 26.24 -12.43
C ILE A 169 25.98 27.61 -12.81
N THR A 170 27.13 27.97 -12.26
CA THR A 170 27.85 29.20 -12.60
C THR A 170 29.19 28.84 -13.21
N LYS A 171 29.55 29.52 -14.29
CA LYS A 171 30.90 29.41 -14.85
C LYS A 171 31.82 30.23 -13.95
N LYS A 172 32.84 29.59 -13.36
CA LYS A 172 33.88 30.34 -12.65
C LYS A 172 34.60 31.21 -13.68
N LYS A 173 34.66 32.51 -13.38
CA LYS A 173 35.47 33.47 -14.13
C LYS A 173 36.95 33.16 -13.95
#